data_AF-B8Y0N5-F1
#
_entry.id   AF-B8Y0N5-F1
#
_cell.length_a   1.000
_cell.length_b   1.000
_cell.length_c   1.000
_cell.angle_alpha   90.00
_cell.angle_beta   90.00
_cell.angle_gamma   90.00
#
_symmetry.space_group_name_H-M   'P 1'
#
loop_
_entity.id
_entity.type
_entity.pdbx_description
1 polymer ?
#
loop_
_entity_poly.entity_id
_entity_poly.type
_entity_poly.pdbx_seq_one_letter_code
_entity_poly.pdbx_strand_id
1 'polypeptide(L)'
;ETYQNQGVLAPGENILGAAPGGDTVNLSGTSFATPIVSGVAALLLSLQLKRGEAPDPQKVRTAILNSALPCHPTDTNDHRRCLVGRLNIPGVFTLISQGKTMSEELETVAPSGCGCETTQETQAVVAQQEQQQQNPPATVAVSAKVSQPTPPIIYQTSAMPNNSSRYVTASLAEEPAGDGLVYVLGTLGYDFGTEARRDSFKQLMPAVDIQGTQIPANPYDARQMVDYLGENLSEAKSLIWTLNLELTPIYAIEPKGPFAREVYAVLQELLSGQVQAETNEEYIERVSIPGVITGRTVRLFSGQVVPVIEPQSTRGLYGWRVNTLVSSAIEAVRTEQANADEEQMRKTLSSFLNRIYYDLRNLGQTSQDRALNFAATNAFQAATTFSEAVGAGMELDSINVQKSPFCRMDSDCWDVQLKFFDPENSRRAKKVF
;
A
#
# COMPACT_ATOMS: atom_id res chain seq x y z
N GLU A 1 6.06 -24.24 21.03
CA GLU A 1 6.40 -25.50 20.32
C GLU A 1 6.57 -25.31 18.82
N THR A 2 5.76 -24.50 18.13
CA THR A 2 5.81 -24.30 16.66
C THR A 2 7.19 -23.97 16.09
N TYR A 3 8.00 -23.18 16.80
CA TYR A 3 9.36 -22.82 16.37
C TYR A 3 10.34 -24.00 16.33
N GLN A 4 10.15 -25.02 17.18
CA GLN A 4 11.07 -26.15 17.26
C GLN A 4 11.06 -27.00 15.99
N ASN A 5 9.92 -27.09 15.31
CA ASN A 5 9.75 -27.95 14.13
C ASN A 5 9.84 -27.19 12.80
N GLN A 6 10.06 -25.86 12.83
CA GLN A 6 10.04 -25.00 11.64
C GLN A 6 11.33 -24.19 11.44
N GLY A 7 12.38 -24.47 12.21
CA GLY A 7 13.65 -23.73 12.14
C GLY A 7 14.87 -24.62 11.95
N VAL A 8 15.91 -24.04 11.35
CA VAL A 8 17.22 -24.66 11.12
C VAL A 8 18.31 -23.72 11.64
N LEU A 9 19.40 -24.29 12.16
CA LEU A 9 20.58 -23.54 12.57
C LEU A 9 21.51 -23.30 11.37
N ALA A 10 21.97 -22.07 11.21
CA ALA A 10 23.01 -21.69 10.25
C ALA A 10 24.12 -20.91 10.96
N PRO A 11 25.32 -20.78 10.35
CA PRO A 11 26.40 -20.00 10.95
C PRO A 11 25.96 -18.58 11.28
N GLY A 12 26.10 -18.18 12.53
CA GLY A 12 25.70 -16.85 13.01
C GLY A 12 26.72 -16.22 13.93
N GLU A 13 27.95 -16.73 13.95
CA GLU A 13 29.02 -16.21 14.80
C GLU A 13 30.21 -15.80 13.92
N ASN A 14 30.71 -14.59 14.14
CA ASN A 14 31.83 -13.99 13.40
C ASN A 14 31.64 -14.07 11.88
N ILE A 15 30.43 -13.75 11.42
CA ILE A 15 30.10 -13.72 10.00
C ILE A 15 30.64 -12.42 9.42
N LEU A 16 31.53 -12.55 8.43
CA LEU A 16 32.07 -11.43 7.69
C LEU A 16 30.97 -10.81 6.83
N GLY A 17 30.70 -9.53 7.05
CA GLY A 17 29.77 -8.73 6.25
C GLY A 17 30.39 -7.39 5.84
N ALA A 18 29.80 -6.77 4.82
CA ALA A 18 30.16 -5.40 4.46
C ALA A 18 29.74 -4.43 5.58
N ALA A 19 30.63 -3.52 5.94
CA ALA A 19 30.34 -2.38 6.80
C ALA A 19 30.12 -1.13 5.94
N PRO A 20 29.30 -0.16 6.40
CA PRO A 20 29.24 1.15 5.78
C PRO A 20 30.65 1.76 5.64
N GLY A 21 30.92 2.44 4.52
CA GLY A 21 32.25 3.00 4.22
C GLY A 21 33.18 2.08 3.40
N GLY A 22 32.71 0.90 2.98
CA GLY A 22 33.47 -0.02 2.13
C GLY A 22 34.37 -1.00 2.87
N ASP A 23 34.34 -0.95 4.21
CA ASP A 23 35.04 -1.88 5.09
C ASP A 23 34.28 -3.21 5.22
N THR A 24 34.88 -4.16 5.94
CA THR A 24 34.24 -5.41 6.34
C THR A 24 34.32 -5.60 7.85
N VAL A 25 33.27 -6.14 8.45
CA VAL A 25 33.18 -6.39 9.89
C VAL A 25 32.68 -7.81 10.16
N ASN A 26 33.18 -8.43 11.23
CA ASN A 26 32.67 -9.70 11.73
C ASN A 26 31.60 -9.44 12.79
N LEU A 27 30.39 -9.93 12.57
CA LEU A 27 29.28 -9.79 13.52
C LEU A 27 28.65 -11.14 13.87
N SER A 28 28.01 -11.20 15.03
CA SER A 28 27.41 -12.41 15.58
C SER A 28 25.96 -12.17 15.98
N GLY A 29 25.08 -13.13 15.71
CA GLY A 29 23.64 -13.04 15.95
C GLY A 29 22.83 -13.83 14.92
N THR A 30 21.59 -14.17 15.27
CA THR A 30 20.65 -14.85 14.35
C THR A 30 20.34 -13.99 13.12
N SER A 31 20.40 -12.66 13.25
CA SER A 31 20.30 -11.72 12.12
C SER A 31 21.31 -11.96 11.01
N PHE A 32 22.47 -12.56 11.31
CA PHE A 32 23.50 -12.89 10.32
C PHE A 32 23.41 -14.34 9.82
N ALA A 33 22.75 -15.22 10.58
CA ALA A 33 22.46 -16.59 10.15
C ALA A 33 21.31 -16.65 9.14
N THR A 34 20.26 -15.85 9.34
CA THR A 34 19.09 -15.76 8.45
C THR A 34 19.45 -15.50 6.98
N PRO A 35 20.26 -14.48 6.62
CA PRO A 35 20.61 -14.22 5.22
C PRO A 35 21.40 -15.36 4.55
N ILE A 36 22.13 -16.18 5.31
CA ILE A 36 22.80 -17.37 4.76
C ILE A 36 21.77 -18.38 4.28
N VAL A 37 20.73 -18.64 5.07
CA VAL A 37 19.63 -19.55 4.68
C VAL A 37 18.86 -18.96 3.49
N SER A 38 18.58 -17.65 3.49
CA SER A 38 17.93 -16.96 2.37
C SER A 38 18.74 -17.09 1.07
N GLY A 39 20.05 -16.89 1.13
CA GLY A 39 20.95 -17.06 -0.02
C GLY A 39 20.96 -18.50 -0.54
N VAL A 40 20.98 -19.50 0.34
CA VAL A 40 20.87 -20.91 -0.04
C VAL A 40 19.52 -21.19 -0.70
N ALA A 41 18.42 -20.71 -0.14
CA ALA A 41 17.09 -20.89 -0.73
C ALA A 41 17.00 -20.26 -2.14
N ALA A 42 17.52 -19.05 -2.32
CA ALA A 42 17.57 -18.39 -3.63
C ALA A 42 18.41 -19.14 -4.66
N LEU A 43 19.55 -19.72 -4.26
CA LEU A 43 20.37 -20.57 -5.14
C LEU A 43 19.63 -21.84 -5.56
N LEU A 44 18.82 -22.42 -4.68
CA LEU A 44 18.03 -23.62 -4.99
C LEU A 44 16.86 -23.31 -5.93
N LEU A 45 16.19 -22.16 -5.77
CA LEU A 45 15.19 -21.68 -6.73
C LEU A 45 15.83 -21.41 -8.09
N SER A 46 17.04 -20.82 -8.12
CA SER A 46 17.81 -20.61 -9.34
C SER A 46 18.22 -21.92 -10.01
N LEU A 47 18.50 -22.96 -9.22
CA LEU A 47 18.78 -24.31 -9.73
C LEU A 47 17.54 -24.95 -10.37
N GLN A 48 16.34 -24.76 -9.81
CA GLN A 48 15.08 -25.21 -10.42
C GLN A 48 14.88 -24.55 -11.79
N LEU A 49 15.07 -23.22 -11.88
CA LEU A 49 15.03 -22.50 -13.16
C LEU A 49 16.03 -23.05 -14.17
N LYS A 50 17.27 -23.30 -13.75
CA LYS A 50 18.33 -23.86 -14.61
C LYS A 50 17.98 -25.26 -15.14
N ARG A 51 17.14 -26.02 -14.45
CA ARG A 51 16.66 -27.35 -14.86
C ARG A 51 15.37 -27.30 -15.68
N GLY A 52 14.81 -26.12 -15.93
CA GLY A 52 13.52 -25.95 -16.60
C GLY A 52 12.31 -26.31 -15.71
N GLU A 53 12.51 -26.40 -14.39
CA GLU A 53 11.43 -26.58 -13.42
C GLU A 53 10.84 -25.21 -13.04
N ALA A 54 9.55 -25.17 -12.70
CA ALA A 54 8.94 -23.97 -12.12
C ALA A 54 9.52 -23.75 -10.70
N PRO A 55 9.93 -22.52 -10.34
CA PRO A 55 10.41 -22.22 -8.99
C PRO A 55 9.35 -22.50 -7.94
N ASP A 56 9.67 -23.32 -6.94
CA ASP A 56 8.76 -23.68 -5.86
C ASP A 56 9.43 -23.43 -4.49
N PRO A 57 9.13 -22.29 -3.85
CA PRO A 57 9.65 -21.95 -2.53
C PRO A 57 9.24 -22.91 -1.42
N GLN A 58 8.05 -23.52 -1.49
CA GLN A 58 7.59 -24.46 -0.46
C GLN A 58 8.36 -25.76 -0.54
N LYS A 59 8.62 -26.26 -1.75
CA LYS A 59 9.49 -27.43 -1.97
C LYS A 59 10.91 -27.19 -1.47
N VAL A 60 11.45 -25.99 -1.69
CA VAL A 60 12.78 -25.60 -1.16
C VAL A 60 12.76 -25.56 0.37
N ARG A 61 11.75 -24.94 0.99
CA ARG A 61 11.58 -24.93 2.45
C ARG A 61 11.55 -26.35 3.03
N THR A 62 10.73 -27.23 2.48
CA THR A 62 10.61 -28.63 2.93
C THR A 62 11.92 -29.39 2.76
N ALA A 63 12.65 -29.18 1.66
CA ALA A 63 13.95 -29.80 1.46
C ALA A 63 15.02 -29.31 2.46
N ILE A 64 14.99 -28.03 2.84
CA ILE A 64 15.87 -27.46 3.88
C ILE A 64 15.60 -28.09 5.24
N LEU A 65 14.32 -28.21 5.63
CA LEU A 65 13.96 -28.81 6.92
C LEU A 65 14.30 -30.31 6.96
N ASN A 66 13.97 -31.06 5.91
CA ASN A 66 14.15 -32.52 5.89
C ASN A 66 15.60 -32.99 5.76
N SER A 67 16.51 -32.13 5.32
CA SER A 67 17.93 -32.45 5.19
C SER A 67 18.79 -31.97 6.36
N ALA A 68 18.21 -31.20 7.28
CA ALA A 68 18.94 -30.63 8.41
C ALA A 68 19.61 -31.73 9.26
N LEU A 69 20.86 -31.50 9.65
CA LEU A 69 21.63 -32.46 10.45
C LEU A 69 21.26 -32.31 11.93
N PRO A 70 20.89 -33.39 12.63
CA PRO A 70 20.59 -33.31 14.06
C PRO A 70 21.86 -32.91 14.84
N CYS A 71 21.69 -32.14 15.92
CA CYS A 71 22.80 -31.85 16.82
C CYS A 71 23.20 -33.10 17.62
N HIS A 72 24.50 -33.32 17.80
CA HIS A 72 24.98 -34.40 18.64
C HIS A 72 24.91 -34.02 20.13
N PRO A 73 24.80 -35.00 21.05
CA PRO A 73 24.75 -34.75 22.50
C PRO A 73 25.99 -34.04 23.06
N THR A 74 27.09 -34.03 22.32
CA THR A 74 28.33 -33.34 22.68
C THR A 74 28.32 -31.84 22.30
N ASP A 75 27.36 -31.40 21.48
CA ASP A 75 27.27 -30.03 21.00
C ASP A 75 26.46 -29.13 21.94
N THR A 76 25.44 -29.67 22.62
CA THR A 76 24.54 -28.90 23.49
C THR A 76 23.97 -29.74 24.64
N ASN A 77 23.95 -29.19 25.85
CA ASN A 77 23.27 -29.80 27.02
C ASN A 77 21.73 -29.74 26.92
N ASP A 78 21.19 -29.03 25.93
CA ASP A 78 19.75 -28.84 25.70
C ASP A 78 19.42 -29.02 24.21
N HIS A 79 18.89 -30.19 23.87
CA HIS A 79 18.49 -30.56 22.50
C HIS A 79 17.40 -29.64 21.92
N ARG A 80 16.62 -28.93 22.76
CA ARG A 80 15.57 -28.01 22.30
C ARG A 80 16.12 -26.77 21.60
N ARG A 81 17.39 -26.43 21.84
CA ARG A 81 18.07 -25.29 21.20
C ARG A 81 18.47 -25.56 19.75
N CYS A 82 18.38 -26.81 19.31
CA CYS A 82 18.80 -27.21 17.97
C CYS A 82 17.69 -27.21 16.91
N LEU A 83 16.45 -26.86 17.28
CA LEU A 83 15.31 -26.83 16.36
C LEU A 83 15.21 -28.15 15.58
N VAL A 84 15.08 -28.10 14.25
CA VAL A 84 15.10 -29.29 13.38
C VAL A 84 16.53 -29.81 13.13
N GLY A 85 17.54 -28.95 13.21
CA GLY A 85 18.95 -29.32 13.00
C GLY A 85 19.79 -28.20 12.39
N ARG A 86 21.01 -28.53 11.96
CA ARG A 86 21.97 -27.63 11.27
C ARG A 86 21.78 -27.70 9.75
N LEU A 87 21.90 -26.56 9.08
CA LEU A 87 21.76 -26.42 7.62
C LEU A 87 22.74 -27.35 6.87
N ASN A 88 22.21 -28.14 5.93
CA ASN A 88 22.95 -29.16 5.21
C ASN A 88 22.81 -29.01 3.69
N ILE A 89 23.62 -28.14 3.09
CA ILE A 89 23.53 -27.83 1.65
C ILE A 89 23.65 -29.09 0.78
N PRO A 90 24.60 -30.02 1.01
CA PRO A 90 24.66 -31.28 0.24
C PRO A 90 23.38 -32.11 0.36
N GLY A 91 22.82 -32.24 1.56
CA GLY A 91 21.57 -32.95 1.79
C GLY A 91 20.40 -32.32 1.02
N VAL A 92 20.26 -30.99 1.08
CA VAL A 92 19.23 -30.27 0.33
C VAL A 92 19.35 -30.51 -1.17
N PHE A 93 20.58 -30.42 -1.69
CA PHE A 93 20.86 -30.62 -3.12
C PHE A 93 20.49 -32.04 -3.57
N THR A 94 20.73 -33.07 -2.75
CA THR A 94 20.31 -34.44 -3.09
C THR A 94 18.80 -34.59 -3.13
N LEU A 95 18.05 -34.02 -2.18
CA LEU A 95 16.59 -34.09 -2.14
C LEU A 95 15.94 -33.39 -3.34
N ILE A 96 16.46 -32.22 -3.72
CA ILE A 96 15.95 -31.44 -4.87
C ILE A 96 16.36 -32.09 -6.19
N SER A 97 17.55 -32.69 -6.25
CA SER A 97 18.06 -33.31 -7.48
C SER A 97 17.43 -34.66 -7.79
N GLN A 98 17.14 -35.47 -6.77
CA GLN A 98 16.67 -36.86 -6.92
C GLN A 98 15.16 -37.01 -7.10
N GLY A 99 14.37 -35.93 -7.06
CA GLY A 99 12.97 -35.95 -7.49
C GLY A 99 12.08 -36.99 -6.82
N LYS A 100 12.39 -37.42 -5.59
CA LYS A 100 11.48 -38.28 -4.83
C LYS A 100 10.26 -37.44 -4.46
N THR A 101 9.16 -37.72 -5.16
CA THR A 101 7.80 -37.31 -4.83
C THR A 101 7.54 -37.65 -3.37
N MET A 102 7.54 -36.64 -2.51
CA MET A 102 7.01 -36.76 -1.16
C MET A 102 5.51 -36.49 -1.26
N SER A 103 4.71 -37.48 -0.85
CA SER A 103 3.26 -37.39 -0.76
C SER A 103 2.84 -36.17 0.05
N GLU A 104 1.87 -35.43 -0.47
CA GLU A 104 1.24 -34.28 0.18
C GLU A 104 0.56 -34.71 1.49
N GLU A 105 1.04 -34.17 2.61
CA GLU A 105 0.19 -33.80 3.73
C GLU A 105 0.30 -32.29 3.88
N LEU A 106 -0.67 -31.56 3.30
CA LEU A 106 -0.85 -30.14 3.54
C LEU A 106 -1.47 -29.97 4.95
N GLU A 107 -0.63 -29.68 5.94
CA GLU A 107 -1.11 -28.96 7.13
C GLU A 107 -1.17 -27.47 6.81
N THR A 108 -2.40 -26.95 6.71
CA THR A 108 -2.70 -25.52 6.64
C THR A 108 -2.41 -24.88 8.00
N VAL A 109 -1.28 -24.16 8.11
CA VAL A 109 -0.96 -23.38 9.32
C VAL A 109 -1.51 -21.96 9.17
N ALA A 110 -2.50 -21.62 10.00
CA ALA A 110 -3.03 -20.28 10.17
C ALA A 110 -2.01 -19.34 10.86
N PRO A 111 -1.97 -18.04 10.52
CA PRO A 111 -1.11 -17.08 11.20
C PRO A 111 -1.57 -16.90 12.66
N SER A 112 -0.63 -17.04 13.59
CA SER A 112 -0.85 -16.92 15.03
C SER A 112 -1.21 -15.49 15.41
N GLY A 113 -2.51 -15.22 15.54
CA GLY A 113 -3.07 -14.01 16.17
C GLY A 113 -3.21 -14.21 17.68
N CYS A 114 -2.84 -13.16 18.43
CA CYS A 114 -2.89 -13.06 19.89
C CYS A 114 -4.28 -13.42 20.45
N GLY A 115 -4.33 -14.40 21.35
CA GLY A 115 -5.57 -14.88 21.96
C GLY A 115 -6.05 -13.98 23.11
N CYS A 116 -7.30 -13.54 23.01
CA CYS A 116 -8.10 -13.14 24.16
C CYS A 116 -9.20 -14.20 24.32
N GLU A 117 -9.07 -15.04 25.34
CA GLU A 117 -10.06 -16.04 25.72
C GLU A 117 -11.35 -15.36 26.20
N THR A 118 -12.49 -15.83 25.73
CA THR A 118 -13.76 -15.64 26.43
C THR A 118 -14.40 -17.01 26.62
N THR A 119 -14.53 -17.37 27.88
CA THR A 119 -15.11 -18.60 28.42
C THR A 119 -16.61 -18.64 28.18
N GLN A 120 -17.13 -19.75 27.66
CA GLN A 120 -18.51 -20.17 27.92
C GLN A 120 -18.57 -21.70 28.06
N GLU A 121 -18.70 -22.16 29.31
CA GLU A 121 -19.44 -23.39 29.66
C GLU A 121 -20.91 -23.17 29.22
N THR A 122 -21.72 -24.14 28.80
CA THR A 122 -22.13 -25.30 29.58
C THR A 122 -23.05 -26.22 28.74
N GLN A 123 -23.07 -27.50 29.15
CA GLN A 123 -24.21 -28.43 29.20
C GLN A 123 -24.60 -29.30 27.99
N ALA A 124 -24.32 -30.58 28.22
CA ALA A 124 -24.88 -31.77 27.59
C ALA A 124 -26.37 -31.95 27.89
N VAL A 125 -27.11 -32.51 26.92
CA VAL A 125 -28.31 -33.31 27.20
C VAL A 125 -28.34 -34.50 26.24
N VAL A 126 -28.48 -35.67 26.85
CA VAL A 126 -28.63 -37.00 26.24
C VAL A 126 -30.11 -37.21 25.90
N ALA A 127 -30.42 -37.79 24.74
CA ALA A 127 -31.65 -38.57 24.55
C ALA A 127 -31.51 -39.58 23.39
N GLN A 128 -31.97 -40.79 23.68
CA GLN A 128 -31.73 -42.03 22.99
C GLN A 128 -32.63 -42.25 21.75
N GLN A 129 -32.17 -43.16 20.91
CA GLN A 129 -32.87 -43.78 19.79
C GLN A 129 -34.05 -44.65 20.25
N GLU A 130 -35.09 -44.75 19.42
CA GLU A 130 -35.84 -45.99 19.22
C GLU A 130 -36.46 -46.02 17.81
N GLN A 131 -36.34 -47.18 17.16
CA GLN A 131 -36.79 -47.52 15.81
C GLN A 131 -38.24 -48.06 15.84
N GLN A 132 -39.01 -47.88 14.76
CA GLN A 132 -39.73 -48.96 14.03
C GLN A 132 -40.74 -48.45 12.96
N GLN A 133 -40.29 -48.47 11.70
CA GLN A 133 -40.83 -49.23 10.55
C GLN A 133 -42.35 -49.46 10.35
N GLN A 134 -42.92 -48.96 9.23
CA GLN A 134 -43.80 -49.70 8.28
C GLN A 134 -44.25 -48.84 7.06
N ASN A 135 -44.26 -49.45 5.86
CA ASN A 135 -44.74 -48.96 4.53
C ASN A 135 -45.76 -50.01 4.00
N PRO A 136 -46.46 -49.83 2.84
CA PRO A 136 -47.28 -48.74 2.28
C PRO A 136 -48.71 -49.27 1.87
N PRO A 137 -49.56 -48.57 1.06
CA PRO A 137 -49.45 -48.63 -0.41
C PRO A 137 -49.85 -47.35 -1.19
N ALA A 138 -49.63 -47.42 -2.50
CA ALA A 138 -49.59 -46.37 -3.52
C ALA A 138 -50.94 -45.72 -3.93
N THR A 139 -50.90 -44.48 -4.44
CA THR A 139 -51.39 -44.14 -5.80
C THR A 139 -51.06 -42.69 -6.27
N VAL A 140 -50.73 -42.62 -7.57
CA VAL A 140 -50.72 -41.52 -8.56
C VAL A 140 -49.63 -40.43 -8.52
N ALA A 141 -48.89 -40.41 -9.63
CA ALA A 141 -47.86 -39.47 -10.01
C ALA A 141 -48.40 -38.12 -10.51
N VAL A 142 -47.73 -37.03 -10.15
CA VAL A 142 -47.60 -35.83 -10.99
C VAL A 142 -46.16 -35.32 -10.88
N SER A 143 -45.55 -35.14 -12.05
CA SER A 143 -44.17 -34.69 -12.26
C SER A 143 -44.07 -33.16 -12.13
N ALA A 144 -43.14 -32.66 -11.33
CA ALA A 144 -42.61 -31.30 -11.43
C ALA A 144 -41.16 -31.26 -10.88
N LYS A 145 -40.19 -31.24 -11.79
CA LYS A 145 -38.79 -30.90 -11.47
C LYS A 145 -38.69 -29.39 -11.25
N VAL A 146 -38.16 -28.98 -10.11
CA VAL A 146 -37.64 -27.62 -9.91
C VAL A 146 -36.19 -27.74 -9.48
N SER A 147 -35.28 -27.45 -10.41
CA SER A 147 -33.85 -27.29 -10.18
C SER A 147 -33.59 -25.92 -9.55
N GLN A 148 -32.73 -25.91 -8.53
CA GLN A 148 -32.18 -24.69 -7.93
C GLN A 148 -31.24 -23.96 -8.90
N PRO A 149 -31.20 -22.63 -8.88
CA PRO A 149 -30.34 -21.82 -9.75
C PRO A 149 -28.89 -21.75 -9.25
N THR A 150 -27.96 -22.07 -10.14
CA THR A 150 -26.51 -21.80 -10.05
C THR A 150 -26.21 -20.30 -10.13
N PRO A 151 -25.25 -19.77 -9.34
CA PRO A 151 -24.70 -18.43 -9.53
C PRO A 151 -23.76 -18.35 -10.75
N PRO A 152 -23.56 -17.15 -11.34
CA PRO A 152 -23.09 -16.98 -12.70
C PRO A 152 -21.57 -17.10 -12.89
N ILE A 153 -21.24 -17.57 -14.08
CA ILE A 153 -19.91 -17.64 -14.70
C ILE A 153 -19.39 -16.23 -14.94
N ILE A 154 -18.23 -15.91 -14.36
CA ILE A 154 -17.48 -14.70 -14.71
C ILE A 154 -16.78 -14.96 -16.05
N TYR A 155 -17.18 -14.21 -17.06
CA TYR A 155 -16.51 -14.14 -18.35
C TYR A 155 -15.09 -13.59 -18.16
N GLN A 156 -14.08 -14.41 -18.45
CA GLN A 156 -12.73 -13.92 -18.72
C GLN A 156 -12.77 -13.16 -20.05
N THR A 157 -12.68 -11.84 -19.99
CA THR A 157 -12.32 -11.04 -21.15
C THR A 157 -10.87 -11.33 -21.50
N SER A 158 -10.66 -11.89 -22.69
CA SER A 158 -9.36 -12.07 -23.31
C SER A 158 -8.73 -10.70 -23.60
N ALA A 159 -7.78 -10.28 -22.77
CA ALA A 159 -6.88 -9.18 -23.07
C ALA A 159 -5.90 -9.64 -24.18
N MET A 160 -6.00 -9.02 -25.35
CA MET A 160 -5.02 -9.13 -26.42
C MET A 160 -3.66 -8.53 -25.98
N PRO A 161 -2.53 -9.02 -26.52
CA PRO A 161 -1.21 -8.72 -26.01
C PRO A 161 -0.78 -7.30 -26.42
N ASN A 162 -0.58 -6.43 -25.44
CA ASN A 162 0.12 -5.17 -25.68
C ASN A 162 1.62 -5.48 -25.76
N ASN A 163 2.20 -5.26 -26.94
CA ASN A 163 3.63 -5.43 -27.20
C ASN A 163 4.39 -4.23 -26.60
N SER A 164 4.53 -4.22 -25.27
CA SER A 164 5.48 -3.36 -24.59
C SER A 164 6.74 -4.17 -24.25
N SER A 165 7.86 -3.62 -24.68
CA SER A 165 9.24 -4.05 -24.48
C SER A 165 9.45 -4.86 -23.20
N ARG A 166 9.99 -6.07 -23.35
CA ARG A 166 10.54 -6.88 -22.25
C ARG A 166 11.69 -6.11 -21.59
N TYR A 167 11.41 -5.37 -20.54
CA TYR A 167 12.42 -5.00 -19.56
C TYR A 167 12.43 -6.09 -18.48
N VAL A 168 13.59 -6.70 -18.30
CA VAL A 168 13.87 -7.56 -17.14
C VAL A 168 13.96 -6.62 -15.95
N THR A 169 12.97 -6.65 -15.05
CA THR A 169 13.11 -6.05 -13.73
C THR A 169 14.18 -6.83 -12.98
N ALA A 170 15.37 -6.24 -12.83
CA ALA A 170 16.37 -6.77 -11.91
C ALA A 170 15.74 -6.82 -10.51
N SER A 171 15.90 -7.93 -9.80
CA SER A 171 15.49 -8.06 -8.42
C SER A 171 16.19 -6.95 -7.62
N LEU A 172 15.47 -5.89 -7.27
CA LEU A 172 16.00 -4.88 -6.36
C LEU A 172 16.37 -5.61 -5.06
N ALA A 173 17.60 -5.41 -4.61
CA ALA A 173 17.96 -5.65 -3.23
C ALA A 173 16.93 -4.96 -2.35
N GLU A 174 16.51 -5.60 -1.24
CA GLU A 174 15.76 -4.91 -0.20
C GLU A 174 16.49 -3.61 0.12
N GLU A 175 15.87 -2.49 -0.26
CA GLU A 175 16.25 -1.18 0.22
C GLU A 175 16.33 -1.30 1.75
N PRO A 176 17.35 -0.70 2.40
CA PRO A 176 17.43 -0.70 3.85
C PRO A 176 16.07 -0.25 4.36
N ALA A 177 15.47 -1.06 5.26
CA ALA A 177 14.15 -0.83 5.81
C ALA A 177 13.96 0.67 6.01
N GLY A 178 13.14 1.29 5.15
CA GLY A 178 12.99 2.74 5.13
C GLY A 178 12.67 3.20 6.53
N ASP A 179 13.11 4.41 6.88
CA ASP A 179 13.10 5.04 8.21
C ASP A 179 11.68 5.28 8.78
N GLY A 180 10.73 4.39 8.46
CA GLY A 180 9.29 4.54 8.60
C GLY A 180 8.70 5.61 7.69
N LEU A 181 9.48 6.29 6.84
CA LEU A 181 8.98 7.45 6.10
C LEU A 181 7.95 7.07 5.05
N VAL A 182 6.91 7.90 4.96
CA VAL A 182 5.88 7.82 3.94
C VAL A 182 5.63 9.19 3.33
N TYR A 183 5.38 9.23 2.03
CA TYR A 183 4.93 10.44 1.32
C TYR A 183 3.79 10.06 0.39
N VAL A 184 2.58 10.46 0.75
CA VAL A 184 1.35 9.93 0.11
C VAL A 184 0.53 11.05 -0.50
N LEU A 185 -0.09 10.74 -1.64
CA LEU A 185 -1.05 11.58 -2.32
C LEU A 185 -2.44 10.97 -2.21
N GLY A 186 -3.46 11.81 -2.12
CA GLY A 186 -4.84 11.33 -2.09
C GLY A 186 -5.85 12.41 -1.77
N THR A 187 -6.96 12.00 -1.16
CA THR A 187 -8.01 12.87 -0.64
C THR A 187 -8.19 12.62 0.85
N LEU A 188 -8.40 13.68 1.62
CA LEU A 188 -8.72 13.59 3.03
C LEU A 188 -10.15 13.11 3.24
N GLY A 189 -10.33 12.31 4.27
CA GLY A 189 -11.61 11.99 4.86
C GLY A 189 -11.51 11.91 6.38
N TYR A 190 -12.61 11.54 7.00
CA TYR A 190 -12.67 11.23 8.42
C TYR A 190 -13.56 10.02 8.65
N ASP A 191 -13.30 9.33 9.75
CA ASP A 191 -14.05 8.18 10.20
C ASP A 191 -14.25 8.24 11.73
N PHE A 192 -15.36 7.72 12.21
CA PHE A 192 -15.71 7.76 13.63
C PHE A 192 -15.08 6.61 14.42
N GLY A 193 -14.79 5.49 13.78
CA GLY A 193 -14.34 4.23 14.38
C GLY A 193 -15.42 3.51 15.20
N THR A 194 -16.17 4.23 16.04
CA THR A 194 -17.18 3.68 16.94
C THR A 194 -18.50 4.45 16.88
N GLU A 195 -19.60 3.76 17.21
CA GLU A 195 -20.94 4.36 17.30
C GLU A 195 -21.01 5.45 18.38
N ALA A 196 -20.33 5.26 19.51
CA ALA A 196 -20.29 6.25 20.59
C ALA A 196 -19.67 7.59 20.15
N ARG A 197 -18.60 7.52 19.33
CA ARG A 197 -17.97 8.72 18.80
C ARG A 197 -18.87 9.42 17.78
N ARG A 198 -19.48 8.66 16.88
CA ARG A 198 -20.46 9.18 15.92
C ARG A 198 -21.63 9.89 16.63
N ASP A 199 -22.18 9.28 17.68
CA ASP A 199 -23.30 9.85 18.43
C ASP A 199 -22.90 11.15 19.14
N SER A 200 -21.66 11.24 19.65
CA SER A 200 -21.13 12.47 20.24
C SER A 200 -21.15 13.63 19.25
N PHE A 201 -20.68 13.43 18.02
CA PHE A 201 -20.74 14.48 16.97
C PHE A 201 -22.18 14.82 16.59
N LYS A 202 -23.09 13.84 16.54
CA LYS A 202 -24.51 14.09 16.26
C LYS A 202 -25.18 14.98 17.32
N GLN A 203 -24.75 14.90 18.57
CA GLN A 203 -25.27 15.72 19.67
C GLN A 203 -24.63 17.10 19.75
N LEU A 204 -23.32 17.20 19.43
CA LEU A 204 -22.54 18.43 19.58
C LEU A 204 -22.64 19.36 18.38
N MET A 205 -22.81 18.81 17.17
CA MET A 205 -22.88 19.62 15.96
C MET A 205 -24.19 20.43 15.93
N PRO A 206 -24.14 21.73 15.59
CA PRO A 206 -25.33 22.56 15.49
C PRO A 206 -26.16 22.17 14.26
N ALA A 207 -27.47 22.41 14.33
CA ALA A 207 -28.33 22.38 13.15
C ALA A 207 -27.96 23.53 12.22
N VAL A 208 -28.04 23.30 10.90
CA VAL A 208 -27.73 24.31 9.88
C VAL A 208 -29.03 24.90 9.35
N ASP A 209 -29.11 26.22 9.26
CA ASP A 209 -30.24 26.90 8.60
C ASP A 209 -29.87 27.19 7.14
N ILE A 210 -30.62 26.59 6.20
CA ILE A 210 -30.51 26.91 4.78
C ILE A 210 -31.83 27.55 4.34
N GLN A 211 -31.77 28.86 4.04
CA GLN A 211 -32.91 29.62 3.52
C GLN A 211 -34.18 29.55 4.40
N GLY A 212 -34.02 29.55 5.73
CA GLY A 212 -35.12 29.47 6.70
C GLY A 212 -35.60 28.04 6.98
N THR A 213 -34.92 27.03 6.44
CA THR A 213 -35.18 25.61 6.72
C THR A 213 -34.10 25.08 7.65
N GLN A 214 -34.49 24.68 8.86
CA GLN A 214 -33.59 24.08 9.83
C GLN A 214 -33.31 22.62 9.45
N ILE A 215 -32.07 22.35 9.04
CA ILE A 215 -31.58 21.02 8.70
C ILE A 215 -30.88 20.46 9.94
N PRO A 216 -31.25 19.24 10.41
CA PRO A 216 -30.60 18.63 11.55
C PRO A 216 -29.11 18.38 11.26
N ALA A 217 -28.30 18.43 12.30
CA ALA A 217 -26.88 18.16 12.20
C ALA A 217 -26.64 16.76 11.59
N ASN A 218 -25.85 16.72 10.53
CA ASN A 218 -25.46 15.48 9.87
C ASN A 218 -23.94 15.31 9.93
N PRO A 219 -23.42 14.46 10.84
CA PRO A 219 -21.98 14.22 10.96
C PRO A 219 -21.34 13.59 9.71
N TYR A 220 -22.11 13.03 8.77
CA TYR A 220 -21.57 12.50 7.51
C TYR A 220 -21.46 13.55 6.42
N ASP A 221 -22.06 14.74 6.61
CA ASP A 221 -21.87 15.86 5.71
C ASP A 221 -20.55 16.55 6.05
N ALA A 222 -19.56 16.37 5.19
CA ALA A 222 -18.24 16.94 5.37
C ALA A 222 -18.27 18.48 5.44
N ARG A 223 -19.25 19.16 4.83
CA ARG A 223 -19.39 20.62 4.93
C ARG A 223 -19.70 21.05 6.36
N GLN A 224 -20.73 20.42 6.94
CA GLN A 224 -21.10 20.69 8.34
C GLN A 224 -19.98 20.32 9.31
N MET A 225 -19.28 19.21 9.04
CA MET A 225 -18.15 18.78 9.87
C MET A 225 -17.00 19.78 9.83
N VAL A 226 -16.63 20.27 8.65
CA VAL A 226 -15.56 21.28 8.50
C VAL A 226 -15.92 22.56 9.22
N ASP A 227 -17.16 23.05 9.08
CA ASP A 227 -17.63 24.28 9.74
C ASP A 227 -17.56 24.12 11.27
N TYR A 228 -18.04 22.99 11.78
CA TYR A 228 -17.95 22.66 13.21
C TYR A 228 -16.51 22.60 13.72
N LEU A 229 -15.61 21.92 12.99
CA LEU A 229 -14.20 21.81 13.38
C LEU A 229 -13.44 23.14 13.26
N GLY A 230 -13.91 24.08 12.42
CA GLY A 230 -13.36 25.43 12.32
C GLY A 230 -13.51 26.21 13.63
N GLU A 231 -14.67 26.10 14.27
CA GLU A 231 -14.96 26.72 15.57
C GLU A 231 -14.44 25.86 16.75
N ASN A 232 -14.39 24.54 16.58
CA ASN A 232 -14.10 23.57 17.65
C ASN A 232 -12.92 22.64 17.29
N LEU A 233 -11.76 23.22 16.95
CA LEU A 233 -10.58 22.45 16.51
C LEU A 233 -10.12 21.37 17.51
N SER A 234 -10.39 21.52 18.80
CA SER A 234 -10.06 20.51 19.82
C SER A 234 -10.73 19.16 19.59
N GLU A 235 -11.86 19.12 18.88
CA GLU A 235 -12.57 17.90 18.52
C GLU A 235 -11.99 17.19 17.30
N ALA A 236 -11.10 17.84 16.53
CA ALA A 236 -10.44 17.22 15.39
C ALA A 236 -9.64 15.97 15.80
N LYS A 237 -9.07 15.94 17.01
CA LYS A 237 -8.36 14.77 17.56
C LYS A 237 -9.27 13.58 17.83
N SER A 238 -10.58 13.82 17.99
CA SER A 238 -11.53 12.77 18.28
C SER A 238 -11.75 11.92 17.03
N LEU A 239 -11.73 12.51 15.84
CA LEU A 239 -11.91 11.80 14.56
C LEU A 239 -10.68 10.98 14.17
N ILE A 240 -10.93 9.88 13.45
CA ILE A 240 -9.89 9.18 12.69
C ILE A 240 -9.78 9.88 11.35
N TRP A 241 -8.73 10.66 11.14
CA TRP A 241 -8.46 11.26 9.83
C TRP A 241 -7.99 10.17 8.88
N THR A 242 -8.58 10.09 7.69
CA THR A 242 -8.20 9.10 6.69
C THR A 242 -7.58 9.78 5.49
N LEU A 243 -6.57 9.13 4.91
CA LEU A 243 -6.07 9.46 3.60
C LEU A 243 -6.55 8.38 2.64
N ASN A 244 -7.30 8.80 1.64
CA ASN A 244 -7.94 7.92 0.68
C ASN A 244 -7.23 8.03 -0.65
N LEU A 245 -6.97 6.87 -1.27
CA LEU A 245 -6.61 6.81 -2.67
C LEU A 245 -7.91 6.49 -3.42
N GLU A 246 -8.43 7.51 -4.11
CA GLU A 246 -9.79 7.53 -4.64
C GLU A 246 -10.84 7.34 -3.53
N LEU A 247 -11.51 6.20 -3.49
CA LEU A 247 -12.55 5.88 -2.51
C LEU A 247 -12.07 4.87 -1.46
N THR A 248 -10.79 4.49 -1.48
CA THR A 248 -10.24 3.48 -0.58
C THR A 248 -9.35 4.14 0.47
N PRO A 249 -9.67 4.05 1.77
CA PRO A 249 -8.79 4.52 2.81
C PRO A 249 -7.54 3.64 2.86
N ILE A 250 -6.37 4.26 2.70
CA ILE A 250 -5.07 3.58 2.68
C ILE A 250 -4.26 3.85 3.96
N TYR A 251 -4.46 5.01 4.59
CA TYR A 251 -3.82 5.36 5.86
C TYR A 251 -4.79 6.08 6.78
N ALA A 252 -4.57 5.93 8.08
CA ALA A 252 -5.09 6.84 9.09
C ALA A 252 -4.00 7.83 9.50
N ILE A 253 -4.37 9.11 9.63
CA ILE A 253 -3.47 10.19 10.01
C ILE A 253 -3.68 10.48 11.48
N GLU A 254 -2.62 10.35 12.28
CA GLU A 254 -2.64 10.68 13.70
C GLU A 254 -1.49 11.63 14.04
N PRO A 255 -1.74 12.95 14.01
CA PRO A 255 -0.76 13.94 14.45
C PRO A 255 -0.41 13.79 15.93
N LYS A 256 0.87 13.84 16.26
CA LYS A 256 1.38 13.77 17.64
C LYS A 256 2.48 14.80 17.88
N GLY A 257 2.82 14.96 19.15
CA GLY A 257 3.88 15.85 19.60
C GLY A 257 3.46 17.33 19.63
N PRO A 258 4.44 18.24 19.75
CA PRO A 258 4.19 19.66 19.99
C PRO A 258 3.41 20.38 18.88
N PHE A 259 3.48 19.88 17.65
CA PHE A 259 2.84 20.49 16.47
C PHE A 259 1.51 19.82 16.08
N ALA A 260 0.98 18.91 16.91
CA ALA A 260 -0.22 18.15 16.57
C ALA A 260 -1.43 19.07 16.28
N ARG A 261 -1.59 20.14 17.07
CA ARG A 261 -2.68 21.10 16.92
C ARG A 261 -2.61 21.83 15.57
N GLU A 262 -1.42 22.26 15.18
CA GLU A 262 -1.17 22.94 13.91
C GLU A 262 -1.41 22.01 12.73
N VAL A 263 -1.02 20.73 12.84
CA VAL A 263 -1.32 19.72 11.82
C VAL A 263 -2.83 19.49 11.72
N TYR A 264 -3.56 19.37 12.83
CA TYR A 264 -5.02 19.26 12.78
C TYR A 264 -5.69 20.49 12.14
N ALA A 265 -5.16 21.69 12.38
CA ALA A 265 -5.65 22.91 11.72
C ALA A 265 -5.47 22.82 10.20
N VAL A 266 -4.30 22.38 9.74
CA VAL A 266 -4.05 22.18 8.30
C VAL A 266 -4.94 21.08 7.73
N LEU A 267 -5.16 19.97 8.43
CA LEU A 267 -6.07 18.90 7.96
C LEU A 267 -7.51 19.42 7.81
N GLN A 268 -7.98 20.26 8.74
CA GLN A 268 -9.28 20.91 8.66
C GLN A 268 -9.37 21.88 7.47
N GLU A 269 -8.33 22.69 7.25
CA GLU A 269 -8.24 23.61 6.11
C GLU A 269 -8.26 22.85 4.77
N LEU A 270 -7.47 21.78 4.66
CA LEU A 270 -7.42 20.94 3.47
C LEU A 270 -8.77 20.25 3.19
N LEU A 271 -9.43 19.75 4.23
CA LEU A 271 -10.78 19.18 4.09
C LEU A 271 -11.81 20.27 3.70
N SER A 272 -11.65 21.49 4.21
CA SER A 272 -12.49 22.64 3.85
C SER A 272 -12.38 22.99 2.37
N GLY A 273 -11.17 22.98 1.81
CA GLY A 273 -10.98 23.16 0.38
C GLY A 273 -11.57 22.02 -0.46
N GLN A 274 -11.52 20.78 0.02
CA GLN A 274 -12.07 19.62 -0.71
C GLN A 274 -13.61 19.63 -0.82
N VAL A 275 -14.32 20.25 0.12
CA VAL A 275 -15.80 20.28 0.11
C VAL A 275 -16.38 21.43 -0.71
N GLN A 276 -15.53 22.35 -1.18
CA GLN A 276 -15.91 23.44 -2.08
C GLN A 276 -16.40 22.90 -3.42
N ALA A 277 -17.16 23.73 -4.15
CA ALA A 277 -17.52 23.41 -5.51
C ALA A 277 -16.27 23.38 -6.41
N GLU A 278 -16.24 22.50 -7.41
CA GLU A 278 -15.12 22.39 -8.36
C GLU A 278 -14.83 23.69 -9.12
N THR A 279 -15.78 24.62 -9.19
CA THR A 279 -15.60 25.94 -9.81
C THR A 279 -15.03 27.00 -8.87
N ASN A 280 -14.90 26.70 -7.57
CA ASN A 280 -14.35 27.62 -6.59
C ASN A 280 -12.82 27.66 -6.70
N GLU A 281 -12.23 28.84 -6.52
CA GLU A 281 -10.78 29.05 -6.50
C GLU A 281 -10.11 28.32 -5.31
N GLU A 282 -10.81 28.19 -4.19
CA GLU A 282 -10.31 27.46 -3.01
C GLU A 282 -10.53 25.93 -3.08
N TYR A 283 -11.02 25.42 -4.22
CA TYR A 283 -11.21 23.99 -4.39
C TYR A 283 -9.89 23.23 -4.38
N ILE A 284 -9.77 22.30 -3.43
CA ILE A 284 -8.64 21.40 -3.31
C ILE A 284 -9.06 20.05 -3.88
N GLU A 285 -8.39 19.62 -4.94
CA GLU A 285 -8.71 18.33 -5.57
C GLU A 285 -7.95 17.18 -4.90
N ARG A 286 -6.68 17.41 -4.51
CA ARG A 286 -5.79 16.40 -3.91
C ARG A 286 -4.94 17.02 -2.82
N VAL A 287 -4.41 16.17 -1.95
CA VAL A 287 -3.46 16.56 -0.91
C VAL A 287 -2.18 15.74 -0.97
N SER A 288 -1.08 16.31 -0.48
CA SER A 288 0.15 15.57 -0.16
C SER A 288 0.36 15.52 1.35
N ILE A 289 0.62 14.34 1.91
CA ILE A 289 0.83 14.13 3.34
C ILE A 289 2.13 13.34 3.56
N PRO A 290 3.22 14.00 4.00
CA PRO A 290 4.37 13.31 4.58
C PRO A 290 4.09 12.82 6.01
N GLY A 291 4.71 11.72 6.39
CA GLY A 291 4.68 11.24 7.77
C GLY A 291 5.60 10.07 8.04
N VAL A 292 5.49 9.52 9.25
CA VAL A 292 6.18 8.29 9.67
C VAL A 292 5.14 7.21 9.93
N ILE A 293 5.33 6.02 9.36
CA ILE A 293 4.55 4.81 9.63
C ILE A 293 4.89 4.33 11.04
N THR A 294 3.89 4.31 11.90
CA THR A 294 4.09 4.03 13.32
C THR A 294 4.10 2.54 13.68
N GLY A 295 3.82 1.67 12.72
CA GLY A 295 3.57 0.23 12.93
C GLY A 295 2.23 -0.09 13.60
N ARG A 296 1.49 0.93 14.06
CA ARG A 296 0.13 0.77 14.60
C ARG A 296 -0.88 0.74 13.47
N THR A 297 -2.01 0.09 13.73
CA THR A 297 -3.18 0.08 12.86
C THR A 297 -4.40 0.57 13.63
N VAL A 298 -5.39 1.09 12.89
CA VAL A 298 -6.68 1.47 13.44
C VAL A 298 -7.78 0.80 12.64
N ARG A 299 -8.85 0.38 13.34
CA ARG A 299 -10.05 -0.16 12.73
C ARG A 299 -11.04 1.00 12.47
N LEU A 300 -11.42 1.17 11.21
CA LEU A 300 -12.44 2.12 10.78
C LEU A 300 -13.83 1.62 11.13
N PHE A 301 -14.82 2.51 11.04
CA PHE A 301 -16.23 2.21 11.30
C PHE A 301 -16.75 1.08 10.38
N SER A 302 -16.26 1.02 9.14
CA SER A 302 -16.54 -0.08 8.19
C SER A 302 -16.01 -1.44 8.63
N GLY A 303 -15.13 -1.48 9.63
CA GLY A 303 -14.40 -2.66 10.07
C GLY A 303 -13.07 -2.87 9.35
N GLN A 304 -12.76 -2.11 8.30
CA GLN A 304 -11.47 -2.12 7.62
C GLN A 304 -10.35 -1.69 8.57
N VAL A 305 -9.19 -2.34 8.49
CA VAL A 305 -8.01 -2.03 9.29
C VAL A 305 -6.98 -1.35 8.41
N VAL A 306 -6.55 -0.14 8.79
CA VAL A 306 -5.57 0.66 8.03
C VAL A 306 -4.36 1.03 8.90
N PRO A 307 -3.15 1.12 8.33
CA PRO A 307 -1.96 1.58 9.04
C PRO A 307 -2.03 3.06 9.42
N VAL A 308 -1.39 3.41 10.53
CA VAL A 308 -1.36 4.78 11.06
C VAL A 308 -0.05 5.47 10.71
N ILE A 309 -0.17 6.65 10.10
CA ILE A 309 0.92 7.57 9.79
C ILE A 309 0.88 8.77 10.73
N GLU A 310 2.06 9.23 11.11
CA GLU A 310 2.25 10.34 12.04
C GLU A 310 2.98 11.49 11.32
N PRO A 311 2.26 12.55 10.90
CA PRO A 311 2.89 13.76 10.41
C PRO A 311 3.59 14.48 11.57
N GLN A 312 4.88 14.75 11.43
CA GLN A 312 5.69 15.39 12.47
C GLN A 312 5.63 16.93 12.46
N SER A 313 5.22 17.52 11.34
CA SER A 313 5.12 18.98 11.17
C SER A 313 4.12 19.34 10.08
N THR A 314 3.79 20.62 9.96
CA THR A 314 2.94 21.14 8.87
C THR A 314 3.65 21.20 7.52
N ARG A 315 4.97 20.98 7.48
CA ARG A 315 5.77 21.07 6.25
C ARG A 315 5.47 19.91 5.33
N GLY A 316 5.27 20.21 4.04
CA GLY A 316 4.93 19.22 3.02
C GLY A 316 3.46 18.82 2.98
N LEU A 317 2.63 19.34 3.90
CA LEU A 317 1.18 19.26 3.79
C LEU A 317 0.72 20.31 2.76
N TYR A 318 0.36 19.86 1.56
CA TYR A 318 -0.10 20.75 0.49
C TYR A 318 -1.46 20.32 -0.03
N GLY A 319 -2.29 21.31 -0.38
CA GLY A 319 -3.52 21.13 -1.14
C GLY A 319 -3.33 21.58 -2.58
N TRP A 320 -3.70 20.74 -3.53
CA TRP A 320 -3.56 21.00 -4.96
C TRP A 320 -4.82 21.64 -5.50
N ARG A 321 -4.69 22.90 -5.92
CA ARG A 321 -5.74 23.69 -6.55
C ARG A 321 -5.48 23.72 -8.06
N VAL A 322 -6.04 22.74 -8.79
CA VAL A 322 -5.75 22.57 -10.24
C VAL A 322 -6.19 23.81 -11.03
N ASN A 323 -7.36 24.35 -10.71
CA ASN A 323 -7.93 25.51 -11.43
C ASN A 323 -7.07 26.77 -11.34
N THR A 324 -6.56 27.07 -10.14
CA THR A 324 -5.72 28.26 -9.92
C THR A 324 -4.37 28.07 -10.60
N LEU A 325 -3.77 26.88 -10.49
CA LEU A 325 -2.48 26.57 -11.13
C LEU A 325 -2.56 26.65 -12.66
N VAL A 326 -3.65 26.13 -13.25
CA VAL A 326 -3.85 26.21 -14.69
C VAL A 326 -4.01 27.66 -15.15
N SER A 327 -4.75 28.46 -14.39
CA SER A 327 -4.94 29.88 -14.69
C SER A 327 -3.62 30.66 -14.62
N SER A 328 -2.81 30.45 -13.57
CA SER A 328 -1.48 31.08 -13.43
C SER A 328 -0.50 30.64 -14.52
N ALA A 329 -0.52 29.38 -14.93
CA ALA A 329 0.34 28.87 -15.99
C ALA A 329 -0.02 29.47 -17.37
N ILE A 330 -1.31 29.64 -17.66
CA ILE A 330 -1.79 30.31 -18.88
C ILE A 330 -1.35 31.78 -18.91
N GLU A 331 -1.47 32.48 -17.78
CA GLU A 331 -1.07 33.89 -17.67
C GLU A 331 0.44 34.08 -17.93
N ALA A 332 1.27 33.15 -17.44
CA ALA A 332 2.71 33.16 -17.71
C ALA A 332 3.01 33.03 -19.22
N VAL A 333 2.35 32.09 -19.93
CA VAL A 333 2.56 31.89 -21.37
C VAL A 333 2.04 33.04 -22.21
N ARG A 334 0.91 33.66 -21.83
CA ARG A 334 0.35 34.83 -22.53
C ARG A 334 1.32 35.98 -22.64
N THR A 335 2.17 36.17 -21.63
CA THR A 335 3.20 37.21 -21.62
C THR A 335 4.26 36.96 -22.70
N GLU A 336 4.46 35.71 -23.11
CA GLU A 336 5.48 35.29 -24.06
C GLU A 336 4.94 34.95 -25.47
N GLN A 337 3.69 34.49 -25.58
CA GLN A 337 3.06 34.04 -26.83
C GLN A 337 1.61 34.55 -26.93
N ALA A 338 1.40 35.60 -27.74
CA ALA A 338 0.11 36.31 -27.86
C ALA A 338 -1.00 35.55 -28.62
N ASN A 339 -0.69 34.45 -29.30
CA ASN A 339 -1.62 33.73 -30.20
C ASN A 339 -2.04 32.34 -29.70
N ALA A 340 -1.81 32.01 -28.43
CA ALA A 340 -2.12 30.70 -27.90
C ALA A 340 -3.63 30.55 -27.59
N ASP A 341 -4.24 29.44 -28.04
CA ASP A 341 -5.63 29.08 -27.73
C ASP A 341 -5.74 28.74 -26.23
N GLU A 342 -6.35 29.64 -25.46
CA GLU A 342 -6.51 29.52 -24.02
C GLU A 342 -7.30 28.26 -23.63
N GLU A 343 -8.34 27.94 -24.39
CA GLU A 343 -9.24 26.84 -24.05
C GLU A 343 -8.53 25.49 -24.27
N GLN A 344 -7.81 25.37 -25.39
CA GLN A 344 -7.00 24.20 -25.67
C GLN A 344 -5.84 24.03 -24.68
N MET A 345 -5.14 25.11 -24.31
CA MET A 345 -4.08 25.07 -23.30
C MET A 345 -4.62 24.66 -21.94
N ARG A 346 -5.75 25.23 -21.51
CA ARG A 346 -6.42 24.88 -20.24
C ARG A 346 -6.73 23.38 -20.20
N LYS A 347 -7.33 22.84 -21.26
CA LYS A 347 -7.65 21.42 -21.36
C LYS A 347 -6.40 20.53 -21.31
N THR A 348 -5.35 20.92 -22.04
CA THR A 348 -4.10 20.15 -22.13
C THR A 348 -3.36 20.14 -20.79
N LEU A 349 -3.28 21.28 -20.12
CA LEU A 349 -2.62 21.39 -18.82
C LEU A 349 -3.40 20.66 -17.73
N SER A 350 -4.74 20.78 -17.71
CA SER A 350 -5.59 20.00 -16.80
C SER A 350 -5.45 18.49 -17.05
N SER A 351 -5.36 18.07 -18.32
CA SER A 351 -5.15 16.66 -18.67
C SER A 351 -3.77 16.15 -18.23
N PHE A 352 -2.73 16.97 -18.42
CA PHE A 352 -1.37 16.68 -17.97
C PHE A 352 -1.28 16.49 -16.45
N LEU A 353 -1.82 17.45 -15.68
CA LEU A 353 -1.80 17.41 -14.22
C LEU A 353 -2.59 16.21 -13.66
N ASN A 354 -3.74 15.90 -14.29
CA ASN A 354 -4.48 14.69 -13.97
C ASN A 354 -3.66 13.43 -14.27
N ARG A 355 -3.06 13.34 -15.46
CA ARG A 355 -2.27 12.18 -15.85
C ARG A 355 -1.08 11.96 -14.93
N ILE A 356 -0.38 13.02 -14.52
CA ILE A 356 0.69 12.94 -13.50
C ILE A 356 0.17 12.29 -12.22
N TYR A 357 -1.00 12.71 -11.72
CA TYR A 357 -1.56 12.12 -10.51
C TYR A 357 -1.87 10.63 -10.70
N TYR A 358 -2.58 10.26 -11.77
CA TYR A 358 -3.02 8.88 -11.99
C TYR A 358 -1.85 7.92 -12.32
N ASP A 359 -0.84 8.40 -13.04
CA ASP A 359 0.32 7.60 -13.43
C ASP A 359 1.30 7.41 -12.25
N LEU A 360 1.39 8.39 -11.33
CA LEU A 360 2.40 8.38 -10.26
C LEU A 360 1.87 7.96 -8.89
N ARG A 361 0.56 8.03 -8.64
CA ARG A 361 0.01 7.72 -7.32
C ARG A 361 0.35 6.29 -6.90
N ASN A 362 0.81 6.17 -5.66
CA ASN A 362 1.16 4.89 -5.05
C ASN A 362 1.06 5.02 -3.51
N LEU A 363 1.36 3.93 -2.79
CA LEU A 363 1.29 3.90 -1.32
C LEU A 363 2.34 4.75 -0.62
N GLY A 364 3.37 5.22 -1.33
CA GLY A 364 4.35 6.17 -0.81
C GLY A 364 5.29 5.60 0.25
N GLN A 365 5.45 4.27 0.33
CA GLN A 365 6.26 3.62 1.37
C GLN A 365 7.71 3.43 0.97
N THR A 366 7.96 2.87 -0.22
CA THR A 366 9.32 2.66 -0.71
C THR A 366 9.97 3.98 -1.11
N SER A 367 11.30 4.03 -1.18
CA SER A 367 12.03 5.22 -1.62
C SER A 367 11.62 5.68 -3.01
N GLN A 368 11.46 4.72 -3.93
CA GLN A 368 10.97 4.97 -5.29
C GLN A 368 9.53 5.52 -5.28
N ASP A 369 8.64 4.92 -4.49
CA ASP A 369 7.26 5.35 -4.34
C ASP A 369 7.15 6.79 -3.81
N ARG A 370 7.93 7.11 -2.77
CA ARG A 370 8.04 8.47 -2.22
C ARG A 370 8.55 9.45 -3.27
N ALA A 371 9.57 9.06 -4.04
CA ALA A 371 10.11 9.88 -5.10
C ALA A 371 9.07 10.16 -6.19
N LEU A 372 8.30 9.15 -6.61
CA LEU A 372 7.21 9.31 -7.59
C LEU A 372 6.11 10.25 -7.07
N ASN A 373 5.64 10.04 -5.84
CA ASN A 373 4.60 10.89 -5.24
C ASN A 373 5.11 12.33 -5.03
N PHE A 374 6.35 12.50 -4.59
CA PHE A 374 6.97 13.81 -4.43
C PHE A 374 7.20 14.51 -5.77
N ALA A 375 7.56 13.76 -6.82
CA ALA A 375 7.70 14.29 -8.16
C ALA A 375 6.38 14.84 -8.70
N ALA A 376 5.26 14.18 -8.41
CA ALA A 376 3.95 14.71 -8.74
C ALA A 376 3.71 16.06 -8.04
N THR A 377 3.99 16.16 -6.73
CA THR A 377 3.92 17.45 -6.02
C THR A 377 4.81 18.51 -6.67
N ASN A 378 6.04 18.16 -7.01
CA ASN A 378 6.98 19.09 -7.63
C ASN A 378 6.52 19.53 -9.02
N ALA A 379 5.95 18.63 -9.82
CA ALA A 379 5.40 18.96 -11.13
C ALA A 379 4.19 19.91 -11.02
N PHE A 380 3.37 19.75 -9.98
CA PHE A 380 2.30 20.69 -9.65
C PHE A 380 2.84 22.07 -9.27
N GLN A 381 3.89 22.13 -8.43
CA GLN A 381 4.52 23.40 -8.03
C GLN A 381 5.27 24.08 -9.20
N ALA A 382 5.83 23.30 -10.11
CA ALA A 382 6.56 23.76 -11.29
C ALA A 382 5.68 23.82 -12.55
N ALA A 383 4.35 23.90 -12.42
CA ALA A 383 3.43 23.88 -13.56
C ALA A 383 3.76 24.94 -14.64
N THR A 384 4.26 26.11 -14.22
CA THR A 384 4.72 27.19 -15.12
C THR A 384 5.95 26.82 -15.95
N THR A 385 6.76 25.84 -15.53
CA THR A 385 7.93 25.37 -16.31
C THR A 385 7.50 24.55 -17.52
N PHE A 386 6.36 23.86 -17.43
CA PHE A 386 5.82 23.03 -18.52
C PHE A 386 4.90 23.81 -19.46
N SER A 387 4.47 25.01 -19.06
CA SER A 387 3.48 25.79 -19.79
C SER A 387 3.98 26.18 -21.19
N GLU A 388 5.28 26.47 -21.37
CA GLU A 388 5.89 26.66 -22.69
C GLU A 388 5.75 25.42 -23.60
N ALA A 389 5.99 24.22 -23.05
CA ALA A 389 5.92 22.99 -23.83
C ALA A 389 4.48 22.69 -24.25
N VAL A 390 3.54 22.88 -23.32
CA VAL A 390 2.10 22.76 -23.56
C VAL A 390 1.61 23.81 -24.57
N GLY A 391 2.03 25.07 -24.43
CA GLY A 391 1.71 26.16 -25.35
C GLY A 391 2.25 25.92 -26.76
N ALA A 392 3.37 25.20 -26.88
CA ALA A 392 3.92 24.77 -28.16
C ALA A 392 3.24 23.51 -28.75
N GLY A 393 2.12 23.07 -28.17
CA GLY A 393 1.33 21.92 -28.63
C GLY A 393 1.89 20.56 -28.23
N MET A 394 2.81 20.49 -27.27
CA MET A 394 3.39 19.22 -26.83
C MET A 394 2.58 18.57 -25.71
N GLU A 395 2.50 17.24 -25.71
CA GLU A 395 1.83 16.42 -24.72
C GLU A 395 2.82 15.51 -23.97
N LEU A 396 2.43 15.05 -22.78
CA LEU A 396 3.23 14.10 -21.99
C LEU A 396 3.26 12.73 -22.66
N ASP A 397 4.46 12.22 -22.94
CA ASP A 397 4.72 10.89 -23.51
C ASP A 397 4.84 9.86 -22.38
N SER A 398 5.85 10.04 -21.53
CA SER A 398 6.24 9.09 -20.48
C SER A 398 6.89 9.80 -19.29
N ILE A 399 6.79 9.14 -18.13
CA ILE A 399 7.45 9.53 -16.89
C ILE A 399 8.42 8.41 -16.51
N ASN A 400 9.68 8.74 -16.29
CA ASN A 400 10.71 7.77 -15.88
C ASN A 400 11.35 8.22 -14.58
N VAL A 401 11.60 7.27 -13.68
CA VAL A 401 12.23 7.51 -12.38
C VAL A 401 13.38 6.54 -12.20
N GLN A 402 14.57 7.09 -11.93
CA GLN A 402 15.80 6.33 -11.74
C GLN A 402 16.59 6.89 -10.56
N LYS A 403 17.41 6.05 -9.93
CA LYS A 403 18.27 6.50 -8.82
C LYS A 403 19.31 7.49 -9.34
N SER A 404 19.42 8.65 -8.67
CA SER A 404 20.28 9.74 -9.12
C SER A 404 21.75 9.46 -8.75
N PRO A 405 22.69 9.62 -9.70
CA PRO A 405 24.12 9.56 -9.39
C PRO A 405 24.67 10.87 -8.81
N PHE A 406 23.88 11.95 -8.79
CA PHE A 406 24.36 13.31 -8.47
C PHE A 406 24.21 13.72 -7.00
N CYS A 407 23.96 12.76 -6.13
CA CYS A 407 23.72 13.04 -4.72
C CYS A 407 24.90 12.73 -3.82
N ARG A 408 24.89 13.37 -2.64
CA ARG A 408 25.84 13.09 -1.58
C ARG A 408 25.65 11.64 -1.12
N MET A 409 26.74 11.07 -0.60
CA MET A 409 26.68 9.77 0.08
C MET A 409 25.61 9.83 1.19
N ASP A 410 24.90 8.72 1.39
CA ASP A 410 23.77 8.58 2.33
C ASP A 410 22.50 9.39 2.00
N SER A 411 22.43 10.00 0.81
CA SER A 411 21.19 10.62 0.32
C SER A 411 20.37 9.65 -0.53
N ASP A 412 19.04 9.70 -0.36
CA ASP A 412 18.08 8.96 -1.17
C ASP A 412 17.53 9.87 -2.28
N CYS A 413 18.21 9.87 -3.42
CA CYS A 413 17.90 10.76 -4.53
C CYS A 413 17.47 10.01 -5.78
N TRP A 414 16.54 10.63 -6.49
CA TRP A 414 15.91 10.09 -7.68
C TRP A 414 15.84 11.16 -8.75
N ASP A 415 16.29 10.82 -9.96
CA ASP A 415 16.06 11.63 -11.15
C ASP A 415 14.68 11.26 -11.71
N VAL A 416 13.86 12.29 -11.95
CA VAL A 416 12.54 12.13 -12.55
C VAL A 416 12.56 12.83 -13.89
N GLN A 417 12.29 12.08 -14.95
CA GLN A 417 12.32 12.57 -16.32
C GLN A 417 10.89 12.62 -16.87
N LEU A 418 10.45 13.83 -17.23
CA LEU A 418 9.15 14.05 -17.86
C LEU A 418 9.39 14.30 -19.35
N LYS A 419 8.97 13.35 -20.19
CA LYS A 419 9.20 13.40 -21.63
C LYS A 419 7.95 13.91 -22.35
N PHE A 420 8.09 14.96 -23.14
CA PHE A 420 7.03 15.54 -23.94
C PHE A 420 7.28 15.30 -25.43
N PHE A 421 6.20 15.09 -26.18
CA PHE A 421 6.23 14.89 -27.63
C PHE A 421 5.16 15.73 -28.32
N ASP A 422 5.32 15.96 -29.62
CA ASP A 422 4.35 16.66 -30.46
C ASP A 422 3.48 15.63 -31.19
N PRO A 423 2.17 15.57 -30.93
CA PRO A 423 1.27 14.60 -31.55
C PRO A 423 1.00 14.89 -33.03
N GLU A 424 1.11 16.15 -33.48
CA GLU A 424 0.88 16.53 -34.87
C GLU A 424 2.14 16.33 -35.73
N ASN A 425 3.32 16.48 -35.13
CA ASN A 425 4.61 16.33 -35.82
C ASN A 425 5.54 15.32 -35.14
N SER A 426 5.43 14.06 -35.57
CA SER A 426 6.28 12.96 -35.11
C SER A 426 7.79 13.12 -35.37
N ARG A 427 8.20 14.07 -36.22
CA ARG A 427 9.62 14.37 -36.51
C ARG A 427 10.21 15.44 -35.59
N ARG A 428 9.37 16.14 -34.81
CA ARG A 428 9.84 17.14 -33.86
C ARG A 428 10.57 16.45 -32.70
N ALA A 429 11.66 17.05 -32.25
CA ALA A 429 12.42 16.54 -31.12
C ALA A 429 11.56 16.55 -29.84
N LYS A 430 11.65 15.48 -29.06
CA LYS A 430 10.99 15.37 -27.75
C LYS A 430 11.71 16.28 -26.74
N LYS A 431 10.97 16.97 -25.88
CA LYS A 431 11.52 17.80 -24.79
C LYS A 431 11.53 16.95 -23.52
N VAL A 432 12.63 16.97 -22.78
CA VAL A 432 12.76 16.26 -21.50
C VAL A 432 13.00 17.31 -20.43
N PHE A 433 12.25 17.19 -19.34
CA PHE A 433 12.45 17.94 -18.11
C PHE A 433 12.98 17.02 -17.02
#